data_AF-A0A956KQU5-F1
#
_entry.id   AF-A0A956KQU5-F1
#
_cell.length_a   1.000
_cell.length_b   1.000
_cell.length_c   1.000
_cell.angle_alpha   90.00
_cell.angle_beta   90.00
_cell.angle_gamma   90.00
#
_symmetry.space_group_name_H-M   'P 1'
#
loop_
_entity.id
_entity.type
_entity.pdbx_description
1 polymer ?
#
loop_
_entity_poly.entity_id
_entity_poly.type
_entity_poly.pdbx_seq_one_letter_code
_entity_poly.pdbx_strand_id
1 'polypeptide(L)'
;WPEGGEVQHQCSVIDGSWTCNPPGWCGCDCGRPLLVDGEITVAPLRPRSDWLEPLSLLRPDGCDAEAAATLAAYWLDIARYEHASVASFARFAGQLLQLGAPPSLLRATAKAMADEVVHARLAFGLAAAHSAAAQGPGPLPRAALAPGSADRRAIVEALIVEACIGETLAALEAREAALQAVDRAPQVAAVLARIADDELRHAALGWQALGWILRQGDAETRADLRRFADECLHEAMAAVREHAPAPQPSNRPRALRSHGLLDEAIRDSVRRRALELTVAPTVSALMGQPSAPSD
;
A
#
# COMPACT_ATOMS: atom_id res chain seq x y z
N TRP A 1 2.93 5.79 -15.78
CA TRP A 1 3.51 5.36 -14.49
C TRP A 1 3.86 6.62 -13.73
N PRO A 2 3.57 6.68 -12.42
CA PRO A 2 3.58 7.92 -11.66
C PRO A 2 4.98 8.52 -11.74
N GLU A 3 5.04 9.84 -11.96
CA GLU A 3 6.26 10.64 -12.21
C GLU A 3 6.66 10.81 -13.69
N GLY A 4 5.96 10.20 -14.64
CA GLY A 4 6.10 10.54 -16.07
C GLY A 4 7.41 10.05 -16.73
N GLY A 5 8.09 9.08 -16.12
CA GLY A 5 9.20 8.36 -16.75
C GLY A 5 8.74 7.32 -17.77
N GLU A 6 9.65 6.90 -18.67
CA GLU A 6 9.42 5.73 -19.53
C GLU A 6 9.20 4.50 -18.65
N VAL A 7 8.06 3.84 -18.81
CA VAL A 7 7.72 2.61 -18.09
C VAL A 7 8.71 1.52 -18.51
N GLN A 8 9.61 1.10 -17.61
CA GLN A 8 10.38 -0.13 -17.85
C GLN A 8 9.45 -1.32 -17.68
N HIS A 9 8.84 -1.75 -18.78
CA HIS A 9 8.14 -3.02 -18.83
C HIS A 9 9.14 -4.16 -18.63
N GLN A 10 8.84 -5.07 -17.70
CA GLN A 10 9.55 -6.35 -17.64
C GLN A 10 9.02 -7.23 -18.76
N CYS A 11 9.70 -7.20 -19.90
CA CYS A 11 9.36 -8.01 -21.06
C CYS A 11 10.11 -9.35 -21.01
N SER A 12 9.35 -10.44 -21.00
CA SER A 12 9.87 -11.81 -21.08
C SER A 12 9.23 -12.55 -22.25
N VAL A 13 9.95 -13.50 -22.85
CA VAL A 13 9.40 -14.36 -23.91
C VAL A 13 8.87 -15.64 -23.29
N ILE A 14 7.58 -15.92 -23.45
CA ILE A 14 6.91 -17.15 -23.04
C ILE A 14 6.27 -17.77 -24.29
N ASP A 15 6.64 -19.01 -24.61
CA ASP A 15 6.17 -19.77 -25.78
C ASP A 15 6.32 -19.05 -27.13
N GLY A 16 7.38 -18.25 -27.28
CA GLY A 16 7.65 -17.49 -28.50
C GLY A 16 6.82 -16.21 -28.64
N SER A 17 6.01 -15.88 -27.65
CA SER A 17 5.29 -14.61 -27.54
C SER A 17 6.00 -13.66 -26.56
N TRP A 18 6.07 -12.38 -26.90
CA TRP A 18 6.52 -11.35 -25.98
C TRP A 18 5.40 -11.02 -24.99
N THR A 19 5.66 -11.14 -23.69
CA THR A 19 4.78 -10.69 -22.62
C THR A 19 5.51 -9.58 -21.86
N CYS A 20 4.96 -8.37 -21.90
CA CYS A 20 5.48 -7.20 -21.20
C CYS A 20 4.59 -6.91 -20.00
N ASN A 21 5.10 -7.15 -18.80
CA ASN A 21 4.37 -6.89 -17.57
C ASN A 21 4.69 -5.47 -17.06
N PRO A 22 3.70 -4.70 -16.59
CA PRO A 22 3.98 -3.50 -15.81
C PRO A 22 4.77 -3.88 -14.54
N PRO A 23 5.62 -2.98 -13.99
CA PRO A 23 6.31 -3.26 -12.73
C PRO A 23 5.28 -3.67 -11.67
N GLY A 24 5.57 -4.76 -10.96
CA GLY A 24 4.64 -5.51 -10.10
C GLY A 24 4.17 -4.71 -8.90
N TRP A 25 3.28 -3.75 -9.13
CA TRP A 25 2.84 -2.79 -8.14
C TRP A 25 1.86 -3.36 -7.11
N CYS A 26 1.10 -4.38 -7.51
CA CYS A 26 0.07 -5.03 -6.69
C CYS A 26 0.61 -6.26 -5.91
N GLY A 27 1.89 -6.62 -6.04
CA GLY A 27 2.40 -7.85 -5.38
C GLY A 27 2.69 -7.72 -3.88
N CYS A 28 3.01 -6.51 -3.40
CA CYS A 28 3.39 -6.27 -2.00
C CYS A 28 2.16 -6.13 -1.09
N ASP A 29 2.33 -6.45 0.19
CA ASP A 29 1.38 -6.10 1.27
C ASP A 29 1.59 -4.63 1.68
N CYS A 30 1.84 -3.75 0.71
CA CYS A 30 2.20 -2.36 0.93
C CYS A 30 1.10 -1.46 0.38
N GLY A 31 0.49 -0.66 1.25
CA GLY A 31 -0.58 0.26 0.87
C GLY A 31 -0.06 1.38 -0.01
N ARG A 32 0.65 2.35 0.59
CA ARG A 32 1.30 3.47 -0.10
C ARG A 32 2.81 3.29 -0.26
N PRO A 33 3.30 2.69 -1.36
CA PRO A 33 4.74 2.60 -1.60
C PRO A 33 5.36 3.98 -1.88
N LEU A 34 6.64 4.13 -1.54
CA LEU A 34 7.46 5.23 -2.04
C LEU A 34 8.00 4.84 -3.42
N LEU A 35 7.56 5.55 -4.46
CA LEU A 35 8.05 5.36 -5.81
C LEU A 35 9.13 6.38 -6.14
N VAL A 36 10.14 5.95 -6.88
CA VAL A 36 11.17 6.80 -7.50
C VAL A 36 11.38 6.25 -8.90
N ASP A 37 11.10 7.04 -9.93
CA ASP A 37 11.18 6.60 -11.33
C ASP A 37 10.35 5.33 -11.61
N GLY A 38 9.22 5.20 -10.92
CA GLY A 38 8.31 4.06 -11.00
C GLY A 38 8.73 2.79 -10.23
N GLU A 39 9.86 2.81 -9.55
CA GLU A 39 10.36 1.68 -8.75
C GLU A 39 10.11 1.89 -7.25
N ILE A 40 9.70 0.80 -6.56
CA ILE A 40 9.50 0.84 -5.12
C ILE A 40 10.85 1.03 -4.43
N THR A 41 10.96 2.10 -3.65
CA THR A 41 12.18 2.50 -2.96
C THR A 41 12.00 2.38 -1.45
N VAL A 42 12.84 1.54 -0.83
CA VAL A 42 12.84 1.30 0.62
C VAL A 42 14.22 1.49 1.22
N ALA A 43 14.27 1.81 2.51
CA ALA A 43 15.54 1.91 3.23
C ALA A 43 16.22 0.53 3.37
N PRO A 44 17.57 0.46 3.39
CA PRO A 44 18.27 -0.76 3.76
C PRO A 44 18.09 -1.04 5.26
N LEU A 45 18.16 -2.32 5.67
CA LEU A 45 18.12 -2.68 7.09
C LEU A 45 19.45 -2.36 7.80
N ARG A 46 19.35 -2.01 9.08
CA ARG A 46 20.47 -1.75 9.99
C ARG A 46 20.21 -2.36 11.36
N PRO A 47 21.24 -2.89 12.06
CA PRO A 47 21.11 -3.29 13.45
C PRO A 47 20.85 -2.07 14.34
N ARG A 48 19.64 -1.98 14.90
CA ARG A 48 19.21 -0.93 15.84
C ARG A 48 17.92 -1.35 16.54
N SER A 49 17.68 -0.84 17.74
CA SER A 49 16.54 -1.22 18.60
C SER A 49 15.54 -0.10 18.86
N ASP A 50 15.85 1.15 18.50
CA ASP A 50 14.99 2.32 18.73
C ASP A 50 13.75 2.37 17.81
N TRP A 51 13.78 1.58 16.72
CA TRP A 51 12.64 1.38 15.82
C TRP A 51 11.76 0.20 16.21
N LEU A 52 11.97 -0.45 17.35
CA LEU A 52 11.13 -1.56 17.78
C LEU A 52 10.07 -1.04 18.74
N GLU A 53 8.81 -1.33 18.45
CA GLU A 53 7.81 -1.31 19.50
C GLU A 53 8.01 -2.56 20.38
N PRO A 54 8.12 -2.42 21.71
CA PRO A 54 8.28 -3.56 22.60
C PRO A 54 6.96 -4.33 22.66
N LEU A 55 6.84 -5.36 21.83
CA LEU A 55 5.71 -6.26 21.83
C LEU A 55 6.02 -7.46 22.72
N SER A 56 5.23 -7.65 23.77
CA SER A 56 5.25 -8.88 24.58
C SER A 56 4.57 -10.02 23.81
N LEU A 57 5.21 -10.45 22.72
CA LEU A 57 4.78 -11.59 21.95
C LEU A 57 5.35 -12.84 22.60
N LEU A 58 4.45 -13.68 23.12
CA LEU A 58 4.81 -15.08 23.31
C LEU A 58 5.03 -15.65 21.91
N ARG A 59 6.16 -16.35 21.72
CA ARG A 59 6.40 -17.11 20.49
C ARG A 59 5.15 -17.97 20.26
N PRO A 60 4.40 -17.79 19.16
CA PRO A 60 3.14 -18.49 19.01
C PRO A 60 3.40 -20.00 19.00
N ASP A 61 2.64 -20.76 19.78
CA ASP A 61 2.76 -22.21 19.84
C ASP A 61 2.65 -22.82 18.43
N GLY A 62 3.55 -23.74 18.09
CA GLY A 62 3.55 -24.42 16.78
C GLY A 62 4.27 -23.68 15.64
N CYS A 63 4.91 -22.54 15.91
CA CYS A 63 5.80 -21.89 14.95
C CYS A 63 7.20 -22.54 15.01
N ASP A 64 7.53 -23.38 14.02
CA ASP A 64 8.88 -23.93 13.88
C ASP A 64 9.89 -22.86 13.42
N ALA A 65 11.17 -23.24 13.34
CA ALA A 65 12.24 -22.30 12.97
C ALA A 65 12.08 -21.72 11.55
N GLU A 66 11.52 -22.49 10.62
CA GLU A 66 11.33 -22.07 9.23
C GLU A 66 10.14 -21.08 9.11
N ALA A 67 9.03 -21.38 9.78
CA ALA A 67 7.90 -20.49 9.95
C ALA A 67 8.32 -19.16 10.59
N ALA A 68 9.13 -19.23 11.66
CA ALA A 68 9.62 -18.03 12.33
C ALA A 68 10.53 -17.19 11.43
N ALA A 69 11.42 -17.81 10.65
CA ALA A 69 12.25 -17.11 9.68
C ALA A 69 11.42 -16.44 8.58
N THR A 70 10.40 -17.14 8.07
CA THR A 70 9.48 -16.61 7.05
C THR A 70 8.70 -15.41 7.57
N LEU A 71 8.13 -15.50 8.78
CA LEU A 71 7.40 -14.40 9.41
C LEU A 71 8.33 -13.21 9.71
N ALA A 72 9.56 -13.47 10.18
CA ALA A 72 10.53 -12.41 10.41
C ALA A 72 10.88 -11.65 9.13
N ALA A 73 11.16 -12.36 8.03
CA ALA A 73 11.46 -11.74 6.74
C ALA A 73 10.27 -10.92 6.23
N TYR A 74 9.06 -11.48 6.32
CA TYR A 74 7.83 -10.80 5.96
C TYR A 74 7.65 -9.48 6.72
N TRP A 75 7.74 -9.51 8.05
CA TRP A 75 7.56 -8.31 8.87
C TRP A 75 8.66 -7.27 8.67
N LEU A 76 9.89 -7.70 8.32
CA LEU A 76 10.96 -6.76 7.94
C LEU A 76 10.63 -6.04 6.64
N ASP A 77 10.03 -6.72 5.66
CA ASP A 77 9.61 -6.07 4.42
C ASP A 77 8.46 -5.10 4.66
N ILE A 78 7.43 -5.49 5.42
CA ILE A 78 6.36 -4.56 5.86
C ILE A 78 6.97 -3.34 6.53
N ALA A 79 7.84 -3.52 7.53
CA ALA A 79 8.43 -2.41 8.27
C ALA A 79 9.20 -1.42 7.39
N ARG A 80 9.85 -1.92 6.33
CA ARG A 80 10.55 -1.09 5.35
C ARG A 80 9.59 -0.33 4.44
N TYR A 81 8.46 -0.95 4.07
CA TYR A 81 7.40 -0.29 3.29
C TYR A 81 6.73 0.82 4.10
N GLU A 82 6.32 0.57 5.35
CA GLU A 82 5.70 1.60 6.20
C GLU A 82 6.67 2.77 6.45
N HIS A 83 7.95 2.46 6.71
CA HIS A 83 8.97 3.51 6.83
C HIS A 83 9.12 4.33 5.53
N ALA A 84 9.01 3.70 4.37
CA ALA A 84 9.06 4.40 3.10
C ALA A 84 7.78 5.23 2.85
N SER A 85 6.61 4.76 3.31
CA SER A 85 5.34 5.46 3.26
C SER A 85 5.39 6.82 3.97
N VAL A 86 6.17 6.94 5.06
CA VAL A 86 6.47 8.25 5.72
C VAL A 86 6.97 9.29 4.71
N ALA A 87 7.91 8.91 3.84
CA ALA A 87 8.44 9.81 2.82
C ALA A 87 7.43 10.07 1.69
N SER A 88 6.61 9.06 1.34
CA SER A 88 5.54 9.20 0.34
C SER A 88 4.49 10.23 0.80
N PHE A 89 4.03 10.15 2.05
CA PHE A 89 3.14 11.17 2.61
C PHE A 89 3.82 12.54 2.79
N ALA A 90 5.11 12.60 3.11
CA ALA A 90 5.84 13.88 3.18
C ALA A 90 5.89 14.58 1.81
N ARG A 91 6.14 13.82 0.74
CA ARG A 91 6.05 14.30 -0.65
C ARG A 91 4.65 14.82 -0.96
N PHE A 92 3.63 14.05 -0.60
CA PHE A 92 2.23 14.42 -0.82
C PHE A 92 1.82 15.68 -0.04
N ALA A 93 2.28 15.86 1.20
CA ALA A 93 2.06 17.09 1.95
C ALA A 93 2.64 18.31 1.22
N GLY A 94 3.83 18.17 0.65
CA GLY A 94 4.45 19.20 -0.20
C GLY A 94 3.63 19.51 -1.45
N GLN A 95 3.07 18.50 -2.12
CA GLN A 95 2.18 18.68 -3.27
C GLN A 95 0.87 19.36 -2.90
N LEU A 96 0.26 18.97 -1.78
CA LEU A 96 -0.95 19.62 -1.26
C LEU A 96 -0.70 21.10 -0.94
N LEU A 97 0.44 21.45 -0.37
CA LEU A 97 0.82 22.85 -0.13
C LEU A 97 0.98 23.64 -1.44
N GLN A 98 1.65 23.05 -2.45
CA GLN A 98 1.79 23.69 -3.77
C GLN A 98 0.43 23.94 -4.44
N LEU A 99 -0.54 23.05 -4.24
CA LEU A 99 -1.89 23.18 -4.77
C LEU A 99 -2.81 24.06 -3.91
N GLY A 100 -2.36 24.57 -2.76
CA GLY A 100 -3.17 25.38 -1.86
C GLY A 100 -4.28 24.60 -1.14
N ALA A 101 -3.98 23.37 -0.73
CA ALA A 101 -4.96 22.48 -0.10
C ALA A 101 -5.56 23.04 1.20
N PRO A 102 -6.83 22.68 1.51
CA PRO A 102 -7.45 23.05 2.78
C PRO A 102 -6.72 22.41 3.97
N PRO A 103 -6.79 23.05 5.15
CA PRO A 103 -6.04 22.60 6.33
C PRO A 103 -6.49 21.22 6.84
N SER A 104 -7.69 20.75 6.49
CA SER A 104 -8.14 19.40 6.83
C SER A 104 -7.31 18.31 6.12
N LEU A 105 -7.00 18.47 4.83
CA LEU A 105 -6.18 17.50 4.09
C LEU A 105 -4.75 17.49 4.63
N LEU A 106 -4.16 18.68 4.88
CA LEU A 106 -2.82 18.77 5.44
C LEU A 106 -2.70 18.11 6.83
N ARG A 107 -3.69 18.32 7.71
CA ARG A 107 -3.72 17.66 9.02
C ARG A 107 -3.88 16.15 8.91
N ALA A 108 -4.73 15.68 8.00
CA ALA A 108 -4.93 14.25 7.77
C ALA A 108 -3.67 13.59 7.22
N THR A 109 -2.98 14.22 6.26
CA THR A 109 -1.68 13.75 5.74
C THR A 109 -0.61 13.73 6.83
N ALA A 110 -0.52 14.77 7.67
CA ALA A 110 0.44 14.79 8.77
C ALA A 110 0.16 13.70 9.81
N LYS A 111 -1.12 13.40 10.06
CA LYS A 111 -1.50 12.26 10.91
C LYS A 111 -1.11 10.93 10.27
N ALA A 112 -1.37 10.75 8.97
CA ALA A 112 -1.00 9.52 8.25
C ALA A 112 0.51 9.26 8.33
N MET A 113 1.36 10.28 8.09
CA MET A 113 2.81 10.17 8.30
C MET A 113 3.20 9.70 9.71
N ALA A 114 2.48 10.16 10.73
CA ALA A 114 2.77 9.76 12.11
C ALA A 114 2.29 8.33 12.40
N ASP A 115 1.15 7.93 11.83
CA ASP A 115 0.62 6.57 11.88
C ASP A 115 1.63 5.60 11.22
N GLU A 116 2.22 5.95 10.08
CA GLU A 116 3.26 5.15 9.39
C GLU A 116 4.53 4.91 10.19
N VAL A 117 4.99 5.92 10.95
CA VAL A 117 6.13 5.72 11.88
C VAL A 117 5.77 4.67 12.92
N VAL A 118 4.52 4.65 13.39
CA VAL A 118 4.07 3.63 14.34
C VAL A 118 3.93 2.26 13.67
N HIS A 119 3.39 2.18 12.45
CA HIS A 119 3.25 0.92 11.70
C HIS A 119 4.61 0.28 11.47
N ALA A 120 5.60 1.06 11.00
CA ALA A 120 6.98 0.61 10.85
C ALA A 120 7.55 0.06 12.16
N ARG A 121 7.32 0.75 13.29
CA ARG A 121 7.83 0.32 14.60
C ARG A 121 7.16 -0.97 15.10
N LEU A 122 5.87 -1.11 14.88
CA LEU A 122 5.11 -2.33 15.18
C LEU A 122 5.63 -3.51 14.34
N ALA A 123 5.83 -3.30 13.04
CA ALA A 123 6.34 -4.32 12.12
C ALA A 123 7.79 -4.73 12.44
N PHE A 124 8.68 -3.78 12.77
CA PHE A 124 10.02 -4.13 13.27
C PHE A 124 9.97 -4.90 14.60
N GLY A 125 9.05 -4.54 15.50
CA GLY A 125 8.81 -5.28 16.75
C GLY A 125 8.35 -6.72 16.49
N LEU A 126 7.43 -6.92 15.53
CA LEU A 126 6.95 -8.22 15.10
C LEU A 126 8.08 -9.05 14.48
N ALA A 127 8.90 -8.47 13.62
CA ALA A 127 10.06 -9.14 13.04
C ALA A 127 11.07 -9.60 14.11
N ALA A 128 11.35 -8.74 15.08
CA ALA A 128 12.25 -9.04 16.19
C ALA A 128 11.71 -10.16 17.08
N ALA A 129 10.40 -10.24 17.31
CA ALA A 129 9.80 -11.33 18.09
C ALA A 129 9.93 -12.71 17.44
N HIS A 130 10.00 -12.78 16.10
CA HIS A 130 10.16 -14.04 15.38
C HIS A 130 11.63 -14.46 15.20
N SER A 131 12.53 -13.50 14.97
CA SER A 131 13.96 -13.76 14.69
C SER A 131 14.92 -13.56 15.88
N ALA A 132 14.48 -12.88 16.95
CA ALA A 132 15.30 -12.36 18.04
C ALA A 132 16.41 -11.38 17.60
N ALA A 133 16.36 -10.85 16.37
CA ALA A 133 17.30 -9.86 15.87
C ALA A 133 16.66 -8.47 15.82
N ALA A 134 17.25 -7.50 16.51
CA ALA A 134 16.81 -6.11 16.44
C ALA A 134 17.30 -5.46 15.13
N GLN A 135 16.36 -5.04 14.29
CA GLN A 135 16.62 -4.35 13.03
C GLN A 135 15.76 -3.09 12.94
N GLY A 136 16.23 -2.11 12.19
CA GLY A 136 15.48 -0.91 11.82
C GLY A 136 15.94 -0.36 10.48
N PRO A 137 15.36 0.77 10.04
CA PRO A 137 15.68 1.36 8.76
C PRO A 137 17.02 2.13 8.83
N GLY A 138 17.78 2.03 7.73
CA GLY A 138 18.86 2.94 7.38
C GLY A 138 18.34 4.19 6.67
N PRO A 139 19.24 4.99 6.08
CA PRO A 139 18.82 6.17 5.32
C PRO A 139 18.11 5.78 4.02
N LEU A 140 17.03 6.50 3.69
CA LEU A 140 16.45 6.46 2.34
C LEU A 140 17.43 7.09 1.33
N PRO A 141 17.45 6.62 0.07
CA PRO A 141 18.22 7.27 -0.98
C PRO A 141 17.83 8.75 -1.13
N ARG A 142 18.81 9.63 -1.39
CA ARG A 142 18.55 11.07 -1.53
C ARG A 142 17.54 11.39 -2.65
N ALA A 143 17.57 10.62 -3.74
CA ALA A 143 16.61 10.76 -4.84
C ALA A 143 15.16 10.56 -4.37
N ALA A 144 14.93 9.68 -3.39
CA ALA A 144 13.61 9.42 -2.84
C ALA A 144 13.01 10.61 -2.07
N LEU A 145 13.87 11.54 -1.64
CA LEU A 145 13.51 12.77 -0.92
C LEU A 145 13.38 13.99 -1.86
N ALA A 146 13.50 13.79 -3.17
CA ALA A 146 13.29 14.88 -4.12
C ALA A 146 11.84 15.41 -4.03
N PRO A 147 11.62 16.72 -4.28
CA PRO A 147 10.26 17.24 -4.41
C PRO A 147 9.51 16.47 -5.49
N GLY A 148 8.30 16.01 -5.16
CA GLY A 148 7.44 15.36 -6.14
C GLY A 148 7.05 16.31 -7.27
N SER A 149 6.56 15.75 -8.37
CA SER A 149 6.06 16.55 -9.50
C SER A 149 4.99 17.56 -9.05
N ALA A 150 5.06 18.77 -9.61
CA ALA A 150 4.04 19.80 -9.48
C ALA A 150 2.91 19.65 -10.52
N ASP A 151 3.07 18.72 -11.48
CA ASP A 151 2.03 18.42 -12.46
C ASP A 151 0.85 17.70 -11.80
N ARG A 152 -0.35 18.25 -12.02
CA ARG A 152 -1.59 17.73 -11.43
C ARG A 152 -1.93 16.33 -11.95
N ARG A 153 -1.60 16.00 -13.20
CA ARG A 153 -1.86 14.65 -13.73
C ARG A 153 -0.98 13.62 -13.04
N ALA A 154 0.32 13.91 -12.90
CA ALA A 154 1.23 13.06 -12.12
C ALA A 154 0.78 12.88 -10.66
N ILE A 155 0.31 13.95 -10.00
CA ILE A 155 -0.22 13.86 -8.63
C ILE A 155 -1.48 12.97 -8.59
N VAL A 156 -2.39 13.13 -9.55
CA VAL A 156 -3.63 12.33 -9.63
C VAL A 156 -3.32 10.85 -9.86
N GLU A 157 -2.45 10.53 -10.81
CA GLU A 157 -2.02 9.15 -11.10
C GLU A 157 -1.42 8.50 -9.84
N ALA A 158 -0.45 9.17 -9.20
CA ALA A 158 0.17 8.70 -7.97
C ALA A 158 -0.86 8.50 -6.85
N LEU A 159 -1.78 9.45 -6.65
CA LEU A 159 -2.80 9.37 -5.60
C LEU A 159 -3.81 8.24 -5.81
N ILE A 160 -4.18 7.98 -7.06
CA ILE A 160 -5.07 6.87 -7.42
C ILE A 160 -4.40 5.56 -7.06
N VAL A 161 -3.17 5.39 -7.54
CA VAL A 161 -2.34 4.20 -7.37
C VAL A 161 -2.06 4.01 -5.88
N GLU A 162 -1.21 4.86 -5.30
CA GLU A 162 -0.72 4.72 -3.93
C GLU A 162 -1.82 4.72 -2.85
N ALA A 163 -2.81 5.62 -2.95
CA ALA A 163 -3.73 5.84 -1.84
C ALA A 163 -5.14 5.32 -2.09
N CYS A 164 -5.74 5.65 -3.23
CA CYS A 164 -7.14 5.28 -3.47
C CYS A 164 -7.29 3.76 -3.64
N ILE A 165 -6.40 3.13 -4.40
CA ILE A 165 -6.39 1.69 -4.62
C ILE A 165 -5.49 0.99 -3.60
N GLY A 166 -4.21 1.36 -3.51
CA GLY A 166 -3.21 0.71 -2.66
C GLY A 166 -3.65 0.56 -1.20
N GLU A 167 -3.90 1.68 -0.52
CA GLU A 167 -4.33 1.67 0.89
C GLU A 167 -5.67 0.95 1.10
N THR A 168 -6.61 1.05 0.15
CA THR A 168 -7.90 0.35 0.28
C THR A 168 -7.69 -1.17 0.28
N LEU A 169 -6.84 -1.67 -0.62
CA LEU A 169 -6.50 -3.10 -0.67
C LEU A 169 -5.72 -3.54 0.57
N ALA A 170 -4.69 -2.77 0.96
CA ALA A 170 -3.87 -3.07 2.13
C ALA A 170 -4.69 -3.08 3.43
N ALA A 171 -5.60 -2.12 3.62
CA ALA A 171 -6.49 -2.08 4.77
C ALA A 171 -7.36 -3.34 4.90
N LEU A 172 -7.92 -3.81 3.77
CA LEU A 172 -8.79 -4.98 3.74
C LEU A 172 -7.99 -6.29 3.88
N GLU A 173 -6.79 -6.37 3.31
CA GLU A 173 -5.87 -7.50 3.53
C GLU A 173 -5.43 -7.56 5.00
N ALA A 174 -5.02 -6.44 5.61
CA ALA A 174 -4.65 -6.39 7.01
C ALA A 174 -5.83 -6.77 7.92
N ARG A 175 -7.05 -6.36 7.58
CA ARG A 175 -8.27 -6.77 8.29
C ARG A 175 -8.48 -8.28 8.21
N GLU A 176 -8.38 -8.87 7.03
CA GLU A 176 -8.54 -10.32 6.85
C GLU A 176 -7.43 -11.07 7.60
N ALA A 177 -6.18 -10.61 7.52
CA ALA A 177 -5.05 -11.17 8.26
C ALA A 177 -5.28 -11.14 9.78
N ALA A 178 -5.85 -10.05 10.31
CA ALA A 178 -6.23 -9.96 11.72
C ALA A 178 -7.26 -11.01 12.11
N LEU A 179 -8.29 -11.21 11.27
CA LEU A 179 -9.33 -12.22 11.50
C LEU A 179 -8.76 -13.64 11.51
N GLN A 180 -7.84 -13.95 10.59
CA GLN A 180 -7.19 -15.26 10.53
C GLN A 180 -6.29 -15.52 11.74
N ALA A 181 -5.67 -14.48 12.30
CA ALA A 181 -4.72 -14.58 13.41
C ALA A 181 -5.37 -14.60 14.81
N VAL A 182 -6.65 -14.26 14.95
CA VAL A 182 -7.28 -13.95 16.25
C VAL A 182 -7.13 -15.05 17.31
N ASP A 183 -7.26 -16.31 16.91
CA ASP A 183 -7.25 -17.45 17.85
C ASP A 183 -5.84 -17.91 18.24
N ARG A 184 -4.87 -17.77 17.32
CA ARG A 184 -3.52 -18.35 17.46
C ARG A 184 -2.45 -17.31 17.77
N ALA A 185 -2.65 -16.08 17.34
CA ALA A 185 -1.73 -14.97 17.51
C ALA A 185 -2.52 -13.67 17.83
N PRO A 186 -3.25 -13.61 18.96
CA PRO A 186 -4.15 -12.49 19.27
C PRO A 186 -3.43 -11.13 19.33
N GLN A 187 -2.16 -11.09 19.71
CA GLN A 187 -1.37 -9.87 19.69
C GLN A 187 -1.05 -9.42 18.26
N VAL A 188 -0.75 -10.35 17.35
CA VAL A 188 -0.56 -10.05 15.92
C VAL A 188 -1.87 -9.56 15.32
N ALA A 189 -2.98 -10.22 15.64
CA ALA A 189 -4.31 -9.81 15.24
C ALA A 189 -4.64 -8.37 15.70
N ALA A 190 -4.30 -8.02 16.94
CA ALA A 190 -4.51 -6.67 17.47
C ALA A 190 -3.68 -5.60 16.72
N VAL A 191 -2.42 -5.92 16.38
CA VAL A 191 -1.57 -5.03 15.57
C VAL A 191 -2.16 -4.85 14.17
N LEU A 192 -2.50 -5.94 13.48
CA LEU A 192 -3.09 -5.91 12.15
C LEU A 192 -4.44 -5.20 12.12
N ALA A 193 -5.28 -5.38 13.14
CA ALA A 193 -6.56 -4.68 13.23
C ALA A 193 -6.37 -3.17 13.36
N ARG A 194 -5.39 -2.73 14.16
CA ARG A 194 -5.01 -1.32 14.28
C ARG A 194 -4.52 -0.77 12.95
N ILE A 195 -3.57 -1.45 12.30
CA ILE A 195 -3.05 -1.05 11.00
C ILE A 195 -4.21 -0.93 10.00
N ALA A 196 -5.10 -1.93 9.93
CA ALA A 196 -6.27 -1.89 9.06
C ALA A 196 -7.20 -0.69 9.30
N ASP A 197 -7.44 -0.31 10.56
CA ASP A 197 -8.24 0.88 10.91
C ASP A 197 -7.54 2.18 10.51
N ASP A 198 -6.20 2.21 10.60
CA ASP A 198 -5.38 3.36 10.25
C ASP A 198 -5.29 3.51 8.72
N GLU A 199 -5.03 2.42 7.98
CA GLU A 199 -4.99 2.39 6.51
C GLU A 199 -6.33 2.68 5.85
N LEU A 200 -7.46 2.27 6.46
CA LEU A 200 -8.77 2.66 5.93
C LEU A 200 -8.98 4.18 5.97
N ARG A 201 -8.40 4.87 6.98
CA ARG A 201 -8.42 6.34 7.03
C ARG A 201 -7.47 6.94 6.00
N HIS A 202 -6.33 6.30 5.71
CA HIS A 202 -5.39 6.73 4.67
C HIS A 202 -6.02 6.60 3.28
N ALA A 203 -6.71 5.49 3.00
CA ALA A 203 -7.51 5.31 1.80
C ALA A 203 -8.57 6.40 1.65
N ALA A 204 -9.35 6.66 2.72
CA ALA A 204 -10.36 7.72 2.73
C ALA A 204 -9.76 9.11 2.46
N LEU A 205 -8.58 9.41 3.02
CA LEU A 205 -7.83 10.62 2.72
C LEU A 205 -7.46 10.71 1.23
N GLY A 206 -7.01 9.61 0.63
CA GLY A 206 -6.72 9.50 -0.80
C GLY A 206 -7.92 9.91 -1.66
N TRP A 207 -9.07 9.28 -1.42
CA TRP A 207 -10.32 9.57 -2.14
C TRP A 207 -10.80 11.02 -1.93
N GLN A 208 -10.71 11.55 -0.71
CA GLN A 208 -11.09 12.93 -0.41
C GLN A 208 -10.18 13.95 -1.12
N ALA A 209 -8.87 13.70 -1.13
CA ALA A 209 -7.92 14.56 -1.81
C ALA A 209 -8.10 14.50 -3.33
N LEU A 210 -8.34 13.32 -3.90
CA LEU A 210 -8.63 13.16 -5.32
C LEU A 210 -9.88 13.97 -5.70
N GLY A 211 -10.98 13.80 -4.97
CA GLY A 211 -12.20 14.58 -5.21
C GLY A 211 -11.98 16.09 -5.08
N TRP A 212 -11.14 16.55 -4.14
CA TRP A 212 -10.79 17.96 -4.01
C TRP A 212 -9.97 18.48 -5.20
N ILE A 213 -8.95 17.74 -5.64
CA ILE A 213 -8.10 18.08 -6.79
C ILE A 213 -8.94 18.20 -8.06
N LEU A 214 -9.84 17.24 -8.32
CA LEU A 214 -10.70 17.22 -9.50
C LEU A 214 -11.70 18.39 -9.59
N ARG A 215 -11.90 19.13 -8.49
CA ARG A 215 -12.75 20.33 -8.47
C ARG A 215 -11.97 21.64 -8.65
N GLN A 216 -10.63 21.60 -8.76
CA GLN A 216 -9.80 22.79 -8.92
C GLN A 216 -9.67 23.22 -10.38
N GLY A 217 -9.52 24.53 -10.62
CA GLY A 217 -9.34 25.10 -11.95
C GLY A 217 -10.65 25.49 -12.66
N ASP A 218 -10.53 25.93 -13.90
CA ASP A 218 -11.67 26.29 -14.76
C ASP A 218 -12.44 25.04 -15.24
N ALA A 219 -13.50 25.24 -16.03
CA ALA A 219 -14.34 24.14 -16.51
C ALA A 219 -13.59 23.16 -17.41
N GLU A 220 -12.69 23.66 -18.26
CA GLU A 220 -11.92 22.85 -19.20
C GLU A 220 -10.89 21.99 -18.48
N THR A 221 -10.11 22.59 -17.57
CA THR A 221 -9.13 21.90 -16.72
C THR A 221 -9.79 20.80 -15.89
N ARG A 222 -10.96 21.08 -15.29
CA ARG A 222 -11.70 20.09 -14.50
C ARG A 222 -12.21 18.93 -15.36
N ALA A 223 -12.73 19.22 -16.55
CA ALA A 223 -13.21 18.18 -17.46
C ALA A 223 -12.07 17.27 -17.94
N ASP A 224 -10.94 17.88 -18.31
CA ASP A 224 -9.75 17.16 -18.74
C ASP A 224 -9.16 16.28 -17.64
N LEU A 225 -8.96 16.84 -16.44
CA LEU A 225 -8.38 16.10 -15.32
C LEU A 225 -9.31 14.98 -14.82
N ARG A 226 -10.63 15.18 -14.92
CA ARG A 226 -11.62 14.16 -14.56
C ARG A 226 -11.63 12.99 -15.56
N ARG A 227 -11.50 13.27 -16.86
CA ARG A 227 -11.34 12.23 -17.88
C ARG A 227 -10.06 11.43 -17.64
N PHE A 228 -8.94 12.12 -17.43
CA PHE A 228 -7.66 11.48 -17.12
C PHE A 228 -7.75 10.61 -15.86
N ALA A 229 -8.37 11.11 -14.79
CA ALA A 229 -8.56 10.33 -13.57
C ALA A 229 -9.45 9.09 -13.77
N ASP A 230 -10.49 9.20 -14.59
CA ASP A 230 -11.36 8.07 -14.94
C ASP A 230 -10.59 7.00 -15.72
N GLU A 231 -9.76 7.39 -16.69
CA GLU A 231 -8.87 6.48 -17.43
C GLU A 231 -7.90 5.77 -16.48
N CYS A 232 -7.18 6.52 -15.62
CA CYS A 232 -6.26 5.93 -14.64
C CYS A 232 -6.95 5.00 -13.64
N LEU A 233 -8.16 5.32 -13.19
CA LEU A 233 -8.93 4.46 -12.28
C LEU A 233 -9.33 3.14 -12.95
N HIS A 234 -9.80 3.19 -14.20
CA HIS A 234 -10.12 1.99 -14.96
C HIS A 234 -8.89 1.11 -15.19
N GLU A 235 -7.75 1.71 -15.56
CA GLU A 235 -6.48 1.00 -15.73
C GLU A 235 -6.00 0.36 -14.43
N ALA A 236 -6.02 1.10 -13.31
CA ALA A 236 -5.62 0.58 -12.01
C ALA A 236 -6.54 -0.57 -11.55
N MET A 237 -7.85 -0.43 -11.75
CA MET A 237 -8.82 -1.50 -11.44
C MET A 237 -8.63 -2.72 -12.33
N ALA A 238 -8.34 -2.55 -13.63
CA ALA A 238 -8.04 -3.64 -14.54
C ALA A 238 -6.76 -4.38 -14.11
N ALA A 239 -5.70 -3.65 -13.76
CA ALA A 239 -4.46 -4.23 -13.27
C ALA A 239 -4.63 -5.08 -12.01
N VAL A 240 -5.55 -4.69 -11.10
CA VAL A 240 -5.86 -5.49 -9.91
C VAL A 240 -6.69 -6.73 -10.26
N ARG A 241 -7.58 -6.68 -11.26
CA ARG A 241 -8.35 -7.86 -11.75
C ARG A 241 -7.47 -8.84 -12.50
N GLU A 242 -6.57 -8.32 -13.32
CA GLU A 242 -5.64 -9.07 -14.17
C GLU A 242 -4.39 -9.52 -13.43
N HIS A 243 -4.25 -9.18 -12.14
CA HIS A 243 -3.15 -9.65 -11.31
C HIS A 243 -3.22 -11.18 -11.20
N ALA A 244 -2.63 -11.84 -12.18
CA ALA A 244 -2.29 -13.24 -12.14
C ALA A 244 -1.19 -13.41 -11.08
N PRO A 245 -1.22 -14.50 -10.29
CA PRO A 245 -0.13 -14.78 -9.36
C PRO A 245 1.19 -14.71 -10.10
N ALA A 246 2.17 -14.00 -9.51
CA ALA A 246 3.49 -13.85 -10.12
C ALA A 246 4.04 -15.22 -10.55
N PRO A 247 4.77 -15.32 -11.67
CA PRO A 247 5.29 -16.59 -12.19
C PRO A 247 6.32 -17.27 -11.27
N GLN A 248 6.70 -16.62 -10.16
CA GLN A 248 7.47 -17.27 -9.10
C GLN A 248 6.56 -17.58 -7.91
N PRO A 249 6.65 -18.78 -7.32
CA PRO A 249 5.85 -19.14 -6.18
C PRO A 249 6.29 -18.32 -4.97
N SER A 250 5.65 -17.16 -4.73
CA SER A 250 5.43 -16.69 -3.36
C SER A 250 4.39 -17.62 -2.73
N ASN A 251 4.74 -18.91 -2.55
CA ASN A 251 3.85 -19.89 -1.94
C ASN A 251 3.86 -19.68 -0.43
N ARG A 252 3.42 -18.48 0.00
CA ARG A 252 3.21 -18.12 1.40
C ARG A 252 2.42 -19.28 2.03
N PRO A 253 2.99 -20.01 3.01
CA PRO A 253 2.38 -21.23 3.48
C PRO A 253 1.00 -20.96 4.07
N ARG A 254 -0.01 -21.72 3.64
CA ARG A 254 -1.38 -21.65 4.20
C ARG A 254 -1.42 -21.78 5.73
N ALA A 255 -0.46 -22.51 6.31
CA ALA A 255 -0.31 -22.66 7.75
C ALA A 255 0.01 -21.35 8.48
N LEU A 256 0.57 -20.34 7.80
CA LEU A 256 0.94 -19.06 8.39
C LEU A 256 -0.20 -18.03 8.43
N ARG A 257 -1.38 -18.35 7.87
CA ARG A 257 -2.59 -17.51 8.00
C ARG A 257 -2.91 -17.21 9.46
N SER A 258 -2.80 -18.22 10.32
CA SER A 258 -3.05 -18.11 11.76
C SER A 258 -2.01 -17.26 12.50
N HIS A 259 -0.93 -16.86 11.82
CA HIS A 259 0.10 -15.97 12.32
C HIS A 259 0.06 -14.59 11.63
N GLY A 260 -1.01 -14.30 10.87
CA GLY A 260 -1.21 -13.01 10.20
C GLY A 260 -0.56 -12.89 8.83
N LEU A 261 -0.01 -13.97 8.25
CA LEU A 261 0.49 -13.97 6.88
C LEU A 261 -0.51 -14.64 5.95
N LEU A 262 -1.20 -13.84 5.13
CA LEU A 262 -2.13 -14.36 4.12
C LEU A 262 -1.36 -15.01 2.96
N ASP A 263 -1.85 -16.14 2.49
CA ASP A 263 -1.43 -16.72 1.21
C ASP A 263 -2.19 -16.08 0.04
N GLU A 264 -1.66 -16.29 -1.17
CA GLU A 264 -2.16 -15.64 -2.37
C GLU A 264 -3.64 -15.92 -2.64
N ALA A 265 -4.14 -17.13 -2.36
CA ALA A 265 -5.56 -17.46 -2.60
C ALA A 265 -6.52 -16.59 -1.76
N ILE A 266 -6.15 -16.25 -0.52
CA ILE A 266 -6.96 -15.35 0.31
C ILE A 266 -6.75 -13.91 -0.13
N ARG A 267 -5.51 -13.49 -0.44
CA ARG A 267 -5.22 -12.14 -0.94
C ARG A 267 -6.00 -11.83 -2.21
N ASP A 268 -5.98 -12.72 -3.19
CA ASP A 268 -6.72 -12.58 -4.44
C ASP A 268 -8.23 -12.50 -4.20
N SER A 269 -8.76 -13.30 -3.27
CA SER A 269 -10.17 -13.25 -2.88
C SER A 269 -10.55 -11.91 -2.25
N VAL A 270 -9.72 -11.41 -1.32
CA VAL A 270 -9.91 -10.12 -0.65
C VAL A 270 -9.84 -8.98 -1.66
N ARG A 271 -8.86 -8.97 -2.57
CA ARG A 271 -8.68 -7.94 -3.59
C ARG A 271 -9.84 -7.86 -4.57
N ARG A 272 -10.32 -9.00 -5.07
CA ARG A 272 -11.50 -9.01 -5.95
C ARG A 272 -12.72 -8.45 -5.25
N ARG A 273 -12.97 -8.86 -4.00
CA ARG A 273 -14.07 -8.32 -3.18
C ARG A 273 -13.90 -6.83 -2.88
N ALA A 274 -12.69 -6.38 -2.58
CA ALA A 274 -12.38 -4.97 -2.35
C ALA A 274 -12.68 -4.13 -3.59
N LEU A 275 -12.32 -4.63 -4.78
CA LEU A 275 -12.66 -3.98 -6.04
C LEU A 275 -14.17 -3.87 -6.24
N GLU A 276 -14.88 -4.99 -6.08
CA GLU A 276 -16.31 -5.09 -6.35
C GLU A 276 -17.15 -4.29 -5.34
N LEU A 277 -16.81 -4.37 -4.05
CA LEU A 277 -17.66 -3.88 -2.96
C LEU A 277 -17.22 -2.52 -2.41
N THR A 278 -16.01 -2.05 -2.73
CA THR A 278 -15.48 -0.80 -2.16
C THR A 278 -14.94 0.14 -3.23
N VAL A 279 -13.97 -0.29 -4.03
CA VAL A 279 -13.33 0.59 -5.03
C VAL A 279 -14.32 0.99 -6.13
N ALA A 280 -14.93 0.03 -6.83
CA ALA A 280 -15.82 0.34 -7.96
C ALA A 280 -17.00 1.23 -7.55
N PRO A 281 -17.72 0.98 -6.44
CA PRO A 281 -18.75 1.90 -5.96
C PRO A 281 -18.22 3.30 -5.63
N THR A 282 -17.02 3.40 -5.05
CA THR A 282 -16.39 4.69 -4.72
C THR A 282 -16.01 5.45 -5.98
N VAL A 283 -15.52 4.77 -7.01
CA VAL A 283 -15.26 5.35 -8.34
C VAL A 283 -16.55 5.86 -8.97
N SER A 284 -17.62 5.05 -9.00
CA SER A 284 -18.91 5.48 -9.54
C SER A 284 -19.45 6.71 -8.82
N ALA A 285 -19.36 6.76 -7.48
CA ALA A 285 -19.78 7.92 -6.69
C ALA A 285 -18.93 9.17 -7.00
N LEU A 286 -17.61 9.04 -7.09
CA LEU A 286 -16.69 10.14 -7.45
C LEU A 286 -16.98 10.66 -8.88
N MET A 287 -17.27 9.74 -9.80
CA MET A 287 -17.56 10.03 -11.20
C MET A 287 -19.02 10.44 -11.45
N GLY A 288 -19.87 10.44 -10.43
CA GLY A 288 -21.29 10.81 -10.55
C GLY A 288 -22.06 9.88 -11.48
N GLN A 289 -21.60 8.63 -11.59
CA GLN A 289 -22.26 7.57 -12.35
C GLN A 289 -23.31 6.90 -11.46
N PRO A 290 -24.46 6.47 -12.01
CA PRO A 290 -25.44 5.71 -11.23
C PRO A 290 -24.80 4.40 -10.73
N SER A 291 -24.89 4.15 -9.43
CA SER A 291 -24.46 2.88 -8.83
C SER A 291 -25.23 1.73 -9.47
N ALA A 292 -24.52 0.71 -9.97
CA ALA A 292 -25.16 -0.50 -10.48
C ALA A 292 -26.05 -1.11 -9.38
N PRO A 293 -27.25 -1.61 -9.71
CA PRO A 293 -28.10 -2.27 -8.72
C PRO A 293 -27.34 -3.48 -8.15
N SER A 294 -27.24 -3.54 -6.83
CA SER A 294 -26.82 -4.74 -6.11
C SER A 294 -27.94 -5.78 -6.21
N ASP A 295 -27.67 -6.88 -6.90
CA ASP A 295 -28.50 -8.09 -6.92
C ASP A 295 -28.53 -8.80 -5.56
#